data_AF-A0A5P6NZ05-F1
#
_entry.id   AF-A0A5P6NZ05-F1
#
_cell.length_a   1.000
_cell.length_b   1.000
_cell.length_c   1.000
_cell.angle_alpha   90.00
_cell.angle_beta   90.00
_cell.angle_gamma   90.00
#
_symmetry.space_group_name_H-M   'P 1'
#
loop_
_entity.id
_entity.type
_entity.pdbx_description
1 polymer ?
#
loop_
_entity_poly.entity_id
_entity_poly.type
_entity_poly.pdbx_seq_one_letter_code
_entity_poly.pdbx_strand_id
1 'polypeptide(L)' 'MLSNSHHHVNPANEAERTFLESLIRKDFERCHPGETLDDVKRRASFSKEDKGILRDWMAVAATQAATDRMTMPPALAA' A
#
# COMPACT_ATOMS: atom_id res chain seq x y z
N MET A 1 0.52 -20.16 -11.45
CA MET A 1 -0.69 -19.31 -11.40
C MET A 1 -0.63 -18.53 -10.11
N LEU A 2 -0.19 -17.26 -10.14
CA LEU A 2 -0.28 -16.38 -8.98
C LEU A 2 -1.77 -16.09 -8.79
N SER A 3 -2.35 -16.66 -7.74
CA SER A 3 -3.71 -16.32 -7.36
C SER A 3 -3.71 -14.84 -6.99
N ASN A 4 -4.10 -13.97 -7.94
CA ASN A 4 -4.46 -12.58 -7.68
C ASN A 4 -5.77 -12.60 -6.89
N SER A 5 -5.72 -13.14 -5.68
CA SER A 5 -6.69 -12.84 -4.65
C SER A 5 -6.47 -11.36 -4.37
N HIS A 6 -7.23 -10.52 -5.08
CA HIS A 6 -7.23 -9.08 -4.90
C HIS A 6 -7.77 -8.80 -3.51
N HIS A 7 -6.90 -8.98 -2.50
CA HIS A 7 -7.21 -8.71 -1.12
C HIS A 7 -7.50 -7.22 -1.04
N HIS A 8 -8.76 -6.91 -0.84
CA HIS A 8 -9.20 -5.55 -0.60
C HIS A 8 -8.61 -5.15 0.75
N VAL A 9 -7.50 -4.42 0.73
CA VAL A 9 -6.90 -3.88 1.95
C VAL A 9 -7.80 -2.77 2.43
N ASN A 10 -8.54 -3.04 3.50
CA ASN A 10 -9.31 -2.04 4.21
C ASN A 10 -8.54 -1.68 5.49
N PRO A 11 -7.82 -0.54 5.53
CA PRO A 11 -7.12 -0.11 6.73
C PRO A 11 -8.10 0.06 7.90
N ALA A 12 -7.73 -0.42 9.09
CA ALA A 12 -8.58 -0.33 10.27
C ALA A 12 -8.75 1.11 10.77
N ASN A 13 -7.76 1.99 10.51
CA ASN A 13 -7.81 3.40 10.86
C ASN A 13 -6.91 4.25 9.93
N GLU A 14 -7.00 5.58 10.08
CA GLU A 14 -6.21 6.53 9.30
C GLU A 14 -4.70 6.45 9.55
N ALA A 15 -4.28 6.06 10.76
CA ALA A 15 -2.87 5.87 11.08
C ALA A 15 -2.28 4.66 10.33
N GLU A 16 -3.00 3.53 10.28
CA GLU A 16 -2.63 2.36 9.50
C GLU A 16 -2.61 2.67 8.01
N ARG A 17 -3.59 3.44 7.52
CA ARG A 17 -3.59 3.93 6.14
C ARG A 17 -2.33 4.73 5.84
N THR A 18 -2.00 5.71 6.68
CA THR A 18 -0.83 6.58 6.52
C THR A 18 0.46 5.75 6.57
N PHE A 19 0.54 4.77 7.46
CA PHE A 19 1.68 3.85 7.54
C PHE A 19 1.82 3.04 6.25
N LEU A 20 0.76 2.40 5.77
CA LEU A 20 0.80 1.63 4.51
C LEU A 20 1.17 2.52 3.32
N GLU A 21 0.58 3.71 3.20
CA GLU A 21 0.92 4.68 2.16
C GLU A 21 2.40 5.10 2.22
N SER A 22 2.99 5.21 3.42
CA SER A 22 4.42 5.52 3.58
C SER A 22 5.34 4.43 3.05
N LEU A 23 4.93 3.16 3.16
CA LEU A 23 5.71 2.01 2.65
C LEU A 23 5.80 2.04 1.12
N ILE A 24 4.72 2.44 0.44
CA ILE A 24 4.63 2.39 -1.02
C ILE A 24 4.97 3.71 -1.71
N ARG A 25 5.00 4.84 -1.00
CA ARG A 25 5.21 6.17 -1.61
C ARG A 25 6.46 6.21 -2.49
N LYS A 26 7.59 5.71 -1.98
CA LYS A 26 8.87 5.73 -2.68
C LYS A 26 8.87 4.85 -3.93
N ASP A 27 8.27 3.67 -3.85
CA ASP A 27 8.22 2.74 -4.97
C ASP A 27 7.18 3.15 -6.02
N PHE A 28 6.09 3.76 -5.58
CA PHE A 28 5.10 4.39 -6.47
C PHE A 28 5.76 5.46 -7.35
N GLU A 29 6.45 6.43 -6.74
CA GLU A 29 7.11 7.54 -7.45
C GLU A 29 8.22 7.07 -8.40
N ARG A 30 8.89 5.95 -8.09
CA ARG A 30 9.86 5.30 -8.98
C ARG A 30 9.20 4.71 -10.22
N CYS A 31 8.02 4.11 -10.05
CA CYS A 31 7.25 3.52 -11.14
C CYS A 31 6.46 4.56 -11.95
N HIS A 32 6.16 5.72 -11.36
CA HIS A 32 5.39 6.80 -11.99
C HIS A 32 6.15 8.14 -11.90
N PRO A 33 7.19 8.35 -12.72
CA PRO A 33 7.96 9.59 -12.70
C PRO A 33 7.07 10.82 -12.98
N GLY A 34 7.08 11.78 -12.07
CA GLY A 34 6.28 13.01 -12.18
C GLY A 34 4.86 12.91 -11.62
N GLU A 35 4.50 11.78 -11.03
CA GLU A 35 3.21 11.57 -10.38
C GLU A 35 3.41 11.15 -8.92
N THR A 36 2.62 11.74 -8.02
CA THR A 36 2.66 11.39 -6.61
C THR A 36 1.49 10.49 -6.23
N LEU A 37 1.67 9.69 -5.17
CA LEU A 37 0.59 8.88 -4.60
C LEU A 37 -0.62 9.75 -4.21
N ASP A 38 -0.37 10.98 -3.76
CA ASP A 38 -1.42 11.92 -3.38
C ASP A 38 -2.21 12.44 -4.60
N ASP A 39 -1.58 12.52 -5.78
CA ASP A 39 -2.28 12.85 -7.02
C ASP A 39 -3.25 11.74 -7.44
N VAL A 40 -2.79 10.48 -7.39
CA VAL A 40 -3.63 9.31 -7.64
C VAL A 40 -4.79 9.23 -6.65
N LYS A 41 -4.54 9.49 -5.36
CA LYS A 41 -5.60 9.51 -4.34
C LYS A 41 -6.69 10.54 -4.66
N ARG A 42 -6.32 11.74 -5.13
CA ARG A 42 -7.29 12.76 -5.52
C ARG A 42 -8.12 12.31 -6.72
N ARG A 43 -7.48 11.73 -7.73
CA ARG A 43 -8.18 11.26 -8.95
C ARG A 43 -8.96 9.97 -8.76
N ALA A 44 -8.57 9.14 -7.81
CA ALA A 44 -9.28 7.92 -7.43
C ALA A 44 -10.72 8.20 -6.99
N SER A 45 -11.11 9.41 -6.63
CA SER A 45 -12.53 9.73 -6.40
C SER A 45 -13.39 9.60 -7.67
N PHE A 46 -12.81 9.88 -8.83
CA PHE A 46 -13.52 10.02 -10.11
C PHE A 46 -13.15 8.93 -11.14
N SER A 47 -11.93 8.38 -11.06
CA SER A 47 -11.40 7.41 -12.02
C SER A 47 -11.39 6.00 -11.44
N LYS A 48 -12.09 5.06 -12.09
CA LYS A 48 -12.05 3.63 -11.71
C LYS A 48 -10.67 3.02 -11.91
N GLU A 49 -9.90 3.56 -12.86
CA GLU A 49 -8.53 3.16 -13.12
C GLU A 49 -7.62 3.57 -11.96
N ASP A 50 -7.66 4.84 -11.54
CA ASP A 50 -6.89 5.32 -10.39
C ASP A 50 -7.32 4.62 -9.10
N LYS A 51 -8.61 4.25 -8.94
CA LYS A 51 -9.06 3.39 -7.83
C LYS A 51 -8.38 2.01 -7.86
N GLY A 52 -8.26 1.41 -9.03
CA GLY A 52 -7.59 0.13 -9.23
C GLY A 52 -6.10 0.21 -8.88
N ILE A 53 -5.42 1.23 -9.40
CA ILE A 53 -4.00 1.51 -9.11
C ILE A 53 -3.80 1.65 -7.61
N LEU A 54 -4.57 2.51 -6.94
CA LEU A 54 -4.45 2.71 -5.50
C LEU A 54 -4.69 1.42 -4.71
N ARG A 55 -5.70 0.63 -5.10
CA ARG A 55 -6.00 -0.67 -4.47
C ARG A 55 -4.83 -1.64 -4.58
N ASP A 56 -4.25 -1.76 -5.76
CA ASP A 56 -3.18 -2.72 -6.02
C ASP A 56 -1.91 -2.33 -5.26
N TRP A 57 -1.59 -1.03 -5.19
CA TRP A 57 -0.49 -0.53 -4.35
C TRP A 57 -0.74 -0.76 -2.85
N MET A 58 -1.97 -0.58 -2.35
CA MET A 58 -2.28 -0.88 -0.95
C MET A 58 -2.12 -2.37 -0.62
N ALA A 59 -2.38 -3.28 -1.57
CA ALA A 59 -2.13 -4.72 -1.41
C ALA A 59 -0.63 -5.05 -1.30
N VAL A 60 0.22 -4.34 -2.07
CA VAL A 60 1.68 -4.43 -1.93
C VAL A 60 2.12 -3.95 -0.55
N ALA A 61 1.60 -2.80 -0.09
CA ALA A 61 1.91 -2.26 1.24
C ALA A 61 1.56 -3.25 2.36
N ALA A 62 0.37 -3.85 2.30
CA ALA A 62 -0.08 -4.81 3.31
C ALA A 62 0.77 -6.08 3.31
N THR A 63 1.18 -6.55 2.13
CA THR A 63 2.08 -7.70 2.00
C THR A 63 3.45 -7.38 2.61
N GLN A 64 4.02 -6.22 2.30
CA GLN A 64 5.30 -5.79 2.88
C GLN A 64 5.20 -5.66 4.41
N ALA A 65 4.15 -5.03 4.92
CA ALA A 65 3.92 -4.91 6.36
C ALA A 65 3.76 -6.28 7.04
N ALA A 66 3.09 -7.24 6.41
CA ALA A 66 2.98 -8.61 6.92
C ALA A 66 4.34 -9.32 6.94
N THR A 67 5.13 -9.20 5.87
CA THR A 67 6.49 -9.74 5.80
C THR A 67 7.39 -9.11 6.86
N ASP A 68 7.38 -7.79 7.03
CA ASP A 68 8.18 -7.11 8.04
C ASP A 68 7.83 -7.59 9.47
N ARG A 69 6.54 -7.77 9.76
CA ARG A 69 6.06 -8.35 11.03
C ARG A 69 6.53 -9.79 11.24
N MET A 70 6.61 -10.59 10.19
CA MET A 70 7.12 -11.97 10.25
C MET A 70 8.65 -12.04 10.34
N THR A 71 9.35 -10.99 9.90
CA THR A 71 10.82 -10.95 9.84
C THR A 71 11.44 -10.29 11.08
N MET A 72 10.67 -9.51 11.86
CA MET A 72 11.12 -9.03 13.18
C MET A 72 11.24 -10.21 14.18
N PRO A 73 12.45 -10.53 14.69
CA PRO A 73 12.59 -11.52 15.74
C PRO A 73 12.05 -10.97 17.08
N PRO A 74 11.49 -11.83 17.97
CA PRO A 74 10.86 -11.42 19.22
C PRO A 74 11.84 -10.96 20.33
N ALA A 75 13.00 -10.41 19.97
CA ALA A 75 14.11 -10.18 20.90
C ALA A 75 14.15 -8.77 21.55
N LEU A 76 13.08 -7.98 21.43
CA LEU A 76 12.93 -6.69 22.12
C LEU A 76 11.67 -6.65 23.01
N ALA A 77 11.30 -7.80 23.55
CA ALA A 77 10.41 -7.90 24.72
C ALA A 77 11.23 -8.47 25.89
N ALA A 78 12.05 -7.62 26.51
CA ALA A 78 12.72 -7.89 27.78
C ALA A 78 12.75 -6.60 28.61
#